data_AF-A0A7Y3CSM5-F1
#
_entry.id   AF-A0A7Y3CSM5-F1
#
_cell.length_a   1.000
_cell.length_b   1.000
_cell.length_c   1.000
_cell.angle_alpha   90.00
_cell.angle_beta   90.00
_cell.angle_gamma   90.00
#
_symmetry.space_group_name_H-M   'P 1'
#
loop_
_entity.id
_entity.type
_entity.pdbx_description
1 polymer ?
#
loop_
_entity_poly.entity_id
_entity_poly.type
_entity_poly.pdbx_seq_one_letter_code
_entity_poly.pdbx_strand_id
1 'polypeptide(L)' 'SVSEAHAIVDFNGTRRNVSLLTLPEALPGDWIIAHSGFAVKRISPEEATESIKCLVDALDGPNVGSSPEGSTV' A
#
# COMPACT_ATOMS: atom_id res chain seq x y z
N SER A 1 1.90 -16.49 -11.66
CA SER A 1 3.07 -16.90 -12.44
C SER A 1 4.14 -15.83 -12.32
N VAL A 2 5.36 -16.22 -11.95
CA VAL A 2 6.56 -15.37 -11.96
C VAL A 2 7.42 -15.84 -13.12
N SER A 3 7.77 -14.94 -14.04
CA SER A 3 8.64 -15.23 -15.18
C SER A 3 9.90 -14.38 -15.01
N GLU A 4 10.99 -15.02 -14.57
CA GLU A 4 12.41 -14.59 -14.42
C GLU A 4 12.78 -13.25 -13.77
N ALA A 5 11.94 -12.22 -13.79
CA ALA A 5 12.09 -11.00 -12.99
C ALA A 5 10.78 -10.19 -12.91
N HIS A 6 9.66 -10.77 -13.33
CA HIS A 6 8.39 -10.07 -13.50
C HIS A 6 7.26 -10.85 -12.83
N ALA A 7 6.45 -10.14 -12.04
CA ALA A 7 5.27 -10.67 -11.36
C ALA A 7 4.00 -9.96 -11.82
N ILE A 8 2.91 -10.71 -11.89
CA ILE A 8 1.57 -10.14 -12.09
C ILE A 8 1.00 -9.80 -10.72
N VAL A 9 0.81 -8.51 -10.47
CA VAL A 9 0.27 -7.97 -9.22
C VAL A 9 -1.14 -7.46 -9.48
N ASP A 10 -2.07 -7.81 -8.61
CA ASP A 10 -3.45 -7.32 -8.66
C ASP A 10 -3.60 -6.09 -7.77
N PHE A 11 -3.91 -4.96 -8.37
CA PHE A 11 -4.25 -3.72 -7.69
C PHE A 11 -5.76 -3.54 -7.74
N ASN A 12 -6.46 -4.10 -6.77
CA ASN A 12 -7.92 -3.95 -6.61
C ASN A 12 -8.70 -4.27 -7.91
N GLY A 13 -8.36 -5.40 -8.55
CA GLY A 13 -8.95 -5.86 -9.82
C GLY A 13 -8.17 -5.45 -11.07
N THR A 14 -7.16 -4.60 -10.96
CA THR A 14 -6.28 -4.25 -12.08
C THR A 14 -4.99 -5.05 -12.01
N ARG A 15 -4.82 -6.03 -12.91
CA ARG A 15 -3.59 -6.80 -13.02
C ARG A 15 -2.53 -6.02 -13.79
N ARG A 16 -1.38 -5.79 -13.16
CA ARG A 16 -0.23 -5.11 -13.76
C ARG A 16 1.00 -6.01 -13.67
N ASN A 17 1.85 -5.91 -14.69
CA ASN A 17 3.16 -6.54 -14.65
C ASN A 17 4.12 -5.61 -13.89
N VAL A 18 4.78 -6.14 -12.87
CA VAL A 18 5.72 -5.42 -11.99
C VAL A 18 7.05 -6.17 -11.98
N SER A 19 8.15 -5.43 -12.15
CA SER A 19 9.48 -6.01 -12.07
C SER A 19 9.89 -6.23 -10.61
N LEU A 20 10.28 -7.47 -10.30
CA LEU A 20 10.85 -7.92 -9.04
C LEU A 20 12.38 -7.86 -9.01
N LEU A 21 13.02 -7.17 -9.97
CA LEU A 21 14.49 -7.03 -10.05
C LEU A 21 15.12 -6.60 -8.72
N THR A 22 14.47 -5.68 -8.01
CA THR A 22 14.92 -5.15 -6.71
C THR A 22 14.49 -6.02 -5.53
N LEU A 23 13.60 -6.98 -5.74
CA LEU A 23 12.96 -7.77 -4.69
C LEU A 23 12.73 -9.24 -5.13
N PRO A 24 13.79 -10.00 -5.41
CA PRO A 24 13.70 -11.36 -5.99
C PRO A 24 13.11 -12.39 -5.01
N GLU A 25 13.07 -12.07 -3.72
CA GLU A 25 12.51 -12.90 -2.65
C GLU A 25 10.98 -12.83 -2.54
N ALA A 26 10.32 -11.97 -3.34
CA ALA A 26 8.87 -11.84 -3.31
C ALA A 26 8.18 -13.08 -3.87
N LEU A 27 7.31 -13.70 -3.07
CA LEU A 27 6.56 -14.88 -3.46
C LEU A 27 5.12 -14.52 -3.84
N PRO A 28 4.45 -15.34 -4.67
CA PRO A 28 3.02 -15.18 -4.92
C PRO A 28 2.24 -15.29 -3.60
N GLY A 29 1.52 -14.22 -3.24
CA GLY A 29 0.79 -14.10 -1.97
C GLY A 29 1.41 -13.08 -1.01
N ASP A 30 2.66 -12.66 -1.23
CA ASP A 30 3.24 -11.52 -0.52
C ASP A 30 2.62 -10.21 -0.98
N TRP A 31 2.50 -9.27 -0.04
CA TRP A 31 2.14 -7.90 -0.34
C TRP A 31 3.41 -7.11 -0.63
N ILE A 32 3.39 -6.32 -1.70
CA ILE A 32 4.51 -5.48 -2.09
C ILE A 32 4.06 -4.05 -2.36
N ILE A 33 4.94 -3.10 -2.05
CA ILE A 33 4.84 -1.73 -2.52
C ILE A 33 5.46 -1.69 -3.92
N ALA A 34 4.66 -1.29 -4.91
CA ALA A 34 5.13 -1.04 -6.26
C ALA A 34 5.24 0.46 -6.52
N HIS A 35 6.39 0.90 -7.04
CA HIS A 35 6.61 2.28 -7.46
C HIS A 35 7.15 2.30 -8.90
N SER A 36 6.48 3.05 -9.78
CA SER A 36 6.87 3.19 -11.20
C SER A 36 7.10 1.86 -11.95
N GLY A 37 6.36 0.81 -11.61
CA GLY A 37 6.48 -0.51 -12.24
C GLY A 37 7.50 -1.46 -11.60
N PHE A 38 8.12 -1.08 -10.48
CA PHE A 38 9.07 -1.89 -9.74
C PHE A 38 8.59 -2.19 -8.33
N ALA A 39 8.85 -3.41 -7.86
CA ALA A 39 8.69 -3.75 -6.45
C ALA A 39 9.84 -3.10 -5.67
N VAL A 40 9.50 -2.24 -4.71
CA VAL A 40 10.49 -1.56 -3.87
C VAL A 40 10.59 -2.15 -2.48
N LYS A 41 9.50 -2.69 -1.93
CA LYS A 41 9.47 -3.23 -0.58
C LYS A 41 8.40 -4.31 -0.45
N ARG A 42 8.71 -5.38 0.28
CA ARG A 42 7.75 -6.39 0.75
C ARG A 42 7.16 -5.94 2.08
N ILE A 43 5.86 -6.11 2.24
CA ILE A 43 5.14 -5.80 3.47
C ILE A 43 4.26 -6.98 3.85
N SER A 44 3.94 -7.07 5.15
CA SER A 44 2.98 -8.04 5.65
C SER A 44 1.56 -7.65 5.24
N PRO A 45 0.62 -8.60 5.16
CA PRO A 45 -0.79 -8.30 4.90
C PRO A 45 -1.40 -7.34 5.93
N GLU A 46 -0.95 -7.41 7.19
CA GLU A 46 -1.35 -6.50 8.26
C GLU A 46 -0.90 -5.06 7.97
N GLU A 47 0.39 -4.86 7.68
CA GLU A 47 0.93 -3.54 7.29
C GLU A 47 0.26 -2.98 6.02
N ALA A 48 -0.06 -3.83 5.05
CA ALA A 48 -0.78 -3.42 3.85
C ALA A 48 -2.16 -2.86 4.19
N THR A 49 -2.87 -3.54 5.09
CA THR A 49 -4.21 -3.13 5.55
C THR A 49 -4.13 -1.83 6.34
N GLU A 50 -3.17 -1.69 7.25
CA GLU A 50 -2.96 -0.46 8.01
C GLU A 50 -2.59 0.72 7.09
N SER A 51 -1.72 0.48 6.10
CA SER A 51 -1.33 1.50 5.12
C SER A 51 -2.51 1.96 4.28
N ILE A 52 -3.35 1.03 3.81
CA ILE A 52 -4.58 1.36 3.07
C ILE A 52 -5.55 2.11 3.96
N LYS A 53 -5.73 1.68 5.22
CA LYS A 53 -6.62 2.34 6.16
C LYS A 53 -6.15 3.78 6.46
N CYS A 54 -4.85 3.96 6.68
CA CYS A 54 -4.23 5.28 6.85
C CYS A 54 -4.41 6.15 5.60
N LEU A 55 -4.25 5.57 4.41
CA LEU A 55 -4.48 6.28 3.16
C LEU A 55 -5.95 6.70 3.00
N VAL A 56 -6.90 5.82 3.32
CA VAL A 56 -8.33 6.13 3.27
C VAL A 56 -8.68 7.21 4.28
N ASP A 57 -8.18 7.12 5.52
CA ASP A 57 -8.37 8.14 6.56
C ASP A 57 -7.80 9.51 6.12
N ALA A 58 -6.59 9.51 5.54
CA ALA A 58 -5.97 10.72 5.02
C ALA A 58 -6.73 11.33 3.81
N LEU A 59 -7.36 10.50 2.98
CA LEU A 59 -8.18 10.95 1.84
C LEU A 59 -9.58 11.42 2.26
N ASP A 60 -10.14 10.85 3.32
CA ASP A 60 -11.44 11.25 3.89
C ASP A 60 -11.34 12.60 4.61
N GLY A 61 -10.13 12.98 5.03
CA GLY A 61 -9.89 14.24 5.75
C GLY A 61 -10.54 14.22 7.14
N PRO A 62 -10.17 15.15 8.03
CA PRO A 62 -10.73 15.13 9.37
C PRO A 62 -12.22 15.47 9.27
N ASN A 63 -13.08 14.53 9.65
CA ASN A 63 -14.07 14.94 10.63
C ASN A 63 -13.25 15.39 11.84
N VAL A 64 -12.97 16.69 11.86
CA VAL A 64 -12.48 17.40 13.03
C VAL A 64 -13.56 17.19 14.08
N GLY A 65 -13.43 16.11 14.83
CA GLY A 65 -14.06 15.93 16.12
C GLY A 65 -13.49 17.01 17.00
N SER A 66 -14.08 18.20 16.89
CA SER A 66 -14.06 19.33 17.81
C SER A 66 -12.78 19.43 18.65
N SER A 67 -11.85 20.27 18.21
CA SER A 67 -11.09 21.02 19.21
C SER A 67 -12.14 21.73 20.08
N PRO A 68 -12.21 21.53 21.40
CA PRO A 68 -12.97 22.43 22.23
C PRO A 68 -12.20 23.75 22.29
N GLU A 69 -12.41 24.62 21.30
CA GLU A 69 -12.18 26.04 21.49
C GLU A 69 -13.33 26.60 22.35
N GLY A 70 -13.01 26.84 23.61
CA GLY A 70 -13.85 27.52 24.59
C GLY A 70 -12.96 27.88 25.78
N SER A 71 -12.09 28.86 25.59
CA SER A 71 -12.28 30.25 26.03
C SER A 71 -12.11 30.41 27.53
N THR A 72 -11.01 31.06 27.90
CA THR A 72 -10.90 32.00 29.03
C THR A 72 -12.25 32.65 29.36
N VAL A 73 -12.70 32.53 30.61
CA VAL A 73 -12.81 33.59 31.65
C VAL A 73 -13.15 32.96 33.00
#